data_AF-M1Y0G8-F1
#
_entry.id   AF-M1Y0G8-F1
#
_cell.length_a   1.000
_cell.length_b   1.000
_cell.length_c   1.000
_cell.angle_alpha   90.00
_cell.angle_beta   90.00
_cell.angle_gamma   90.00
#
_symmetry.space_group_name_H-M   'P 1'
#
loop_
_entity.id
_entity.type
_entity.pdbx_description
1 polymer ?
#
loop_
_entity_poly.entity_id
_entity_poly.type
_entity_poly.pdbx_seq_one_letter_code
_entity_poly.pdbx_strand_id
1 'polypeptide(L)'
;MSVRDKIDEMTEKKRTFSETTREFEAYAVAFSDDVETKQDISHLVEGIEALQEEMRGTNESFNGYNETFLTDIARFNADVDEQREAMYEVVTLFNEYTDVFAADVVKKQDVSDLLDAVEAFRNEIAATESAFDDYESEFASDVAAIQDVSGLLAAINMLQSEFAAAEDEFIKYAATFERNVDSFHESVAEQREAFAAASDAFSEYREEFNEVEVQALLDAVVAFRAEIDNVSEEFKTTEDTFATFVREFYGQTDTGDQLSHKEDDLESKREDGSEAAPEEPDAEPEESGPPAESPAIEPSPEAEDVDDEPLKTADDEPEDAETSANDDTTIDVETPGDMVECLVCGEYYQAITEPHLQTHDMTIQEYRDEYGDDVQLRPDNT
;
A
#
# COMPACT_ATOMS: atom_id res chain seq x y z
N MET A 1 -149.60 46.62 129.71
CA MET A 1 -149.43 45.98 128.39
C MET A 1 -150.74 45.35 127.99
N SER A 2 -151.31 45.85 126.90
CA SER A 2 -152.55 45.39 126.28
C SER A 2 -152.28 44.15 125.42
N VAL A 3 -153.29 43.33 125.15
CA VAL A 3 -153.20 42.20 124.21
C VAL A 3 -152.70 42.66 122.82
N ARG A 4 -152.95 43.92 122.44
CA ARG A 4 -152.39 44.54 121.23
C ARG A 4 -150.86 44.59 121.23
N ASP A 5 -150.24 45.03 122.33
CA ASP A 5 -148.78 45.15 122.43
C ASP A 5 -148.08 43.79 122.20
N LYS A 6 -148.72 42.69 122.63
CA LYS A 6 -148.19 41.33 122.49
C LYS A 6 -148.38 40.74 121.09
N ILE A 7 -149.42 41.17 120.37
CA ILE A 7 -149.61 40.84 118.95
C ILE A 7 -148.60 41.62 118.11
N ASP A 8 -148.33 42.88 118.44
CA ASP A 8 -147.33 43.68 117.74
C ASP A 8 -145.92 43.13 117.99
N GLU A 9 -145.56 42.73 119.22
CA GLU A 9 -144.28 42.08 119.52
C GLU A 9 -144.11 40.72 118.79
N MET A 10 -145.17 39.91 118.70
CA MET A 10 -145.14 38.64 117.94
C MET A 10 -145.04 38.89 116.44
N THR A 11 -145.62 39.97 115.93
CA THR A 11 -145.52 40.36 114.51
C THR A 11 -144.12 40.89 114.20
N GLU A 12 -143.54 41.70 115.08
CA GLU A 12 -142.16 42.18 114.99
C GLU A 12 -141.18 41.01 115.08
N LYS A 13 -141.35 40.08 116.03
CA LYS A 13 -140.51 38.86 116.14
C LYS A 13 -140.62 37.96 114.93
N LYS A 14 -141.81 37.84 114.34
CA LYS A 14 -142.01 37.09 113.09
C LYS A 14 -141.35 37.79 111.91
N ARG A 15 -141.41 39.13 111.86
CA ARG A 15 -140.72 39.95 110.87
C ARG A 15 -139.21 39.79 110.99
N THR A 16 -138.65 39.94 112.19
CA THR A 16 -137.20 39.76 112.43
C THR A 16 -136.79 38.33 112.15
N PHE A 17 -137.56 37.32 112.53
CA PHE A 17 -137.24 35.92 112.20
C PHE A 17 -137.23 35.68 110.69
N SER A 18 -138.21 36.21 109.94
CA SER A 18 -138.21 36.15 108.47
C SER A 18 -137.06 36.93 107.85
N GLU A 19 -136.65 38.05 108.44
CA GLU A 19 -135.52 38.87 108.00
C GLU A 19 -134.19 38.15 108.24
N THR A 20 -133.96 37.58 109.43
CA THR A 20 -132.76 36.77 109.73
C THR A 20 -132.74 35.47 108.93
N THR A 21 -133.89 34.86 108.65
CA THR A 21 -133.98 33.68 107.77
C THR A 21 -133.60 34.04 106.35
N ARG A 22 -134.07 35.19 105.84
CA ARG A 22 -133.69 35.70 104.51
C ARG A 22 -132.20 36.08 104.44
N GLU A 23 -131.65 36.69 105.49
CA GLU A 23 -130.21 36.98 105.56
C GLU A 23 -129.37 35.69 105.60
N PHE A 24 -129.83 34.68 106.33
CA PHE A 24 -129.16 33.37 106.36
C PHE A 24 -129.27 32.63 105.03
N GLU A 25 -130.41 32.67 104.35
CA GLU A 25 -130.56 32.14 102.99
C GLU A 25 -129.67 32.88 102.00
N ALA A 26 -129.57 34.21 102.11
CA ALA A 26 -128.66 35.00 101.28
C ALA A 26 -127.18 34.66 101.56
N TYR A 27 -126.81 34.44 102.82
CA TYR A 27 -125.47 33.97 103.18
C TYR A 27 -125.20 32.55 102.70
N ALA A 28 -126.17 31.65 102.80
CA ALA A 28 -126.04 30.27 102.32
C ALA A 28 -125.91 30.20 100.80
N VAL A 29 -126.62 31.06 100.06
CA VAL A 29 -126.45 31.23 98.61
C VAL A 29 -125.06 31.80 98.30
N ALA A 30 -124.66 32.90 98.95
CA ALA A 30 -123.34 33.49 98.72
C ALA A 30 -122.19 32.54 99.09
N PHE A 31 -122.35 31.71 100.12
CA PHE A 31 -121.40 30.68 100.49
C PHE A 31 -121.38 29.54 99.48
N SER A 32 -122.54 29.13 98.95
CA SER A 32 -122.62 28.14 97.86
C SER A 32 -121.92 28.66 96.61
N ASP A 33 -122.16 29.91 96.23
CA ASP A 33 -121.53 30.56 95.07
C ASP A 33 -120.00 30.71 95.26
N ASP A 34 -119.53 31.05 96.47
CA ASP A 34 -118.10 31.12 96.78
C ASP A 34 -117.45 29.72 96.77
N VAL A 35 -118.12 28.70 97.32
CA VAL A 35 -117.65 27.31 97.24
C VAL A 35 -117.60 26.82 95.79
N GLU A 36 -118.61 27.13 94.97
CA GLU A 36 -118.63 26.77 93.55
C GLU A 36 -117.49 27.48 92.79
N THR A 37 -117.26 28.76 93.05
CA THR A 37 -116.15 29.53 92.47
C THR A 37 -114.77 29.00 92.92
N LYS A 38 -114.65 28.54 94.18
CA LYS A 38 -113.40 27.96 94.72
C LYS A 38 -113.20 26.50 94.32
N GLN A 39 -114.27 25.75 94.07
CA GLN A 39 -114.24 24.40 93.50
C GLN A 39 -114.02 24.42 91.99
N ASP A 40 -114.32 25.53 91.32
CA ASP A 40 -113.95 25.78 89.94
C ASP A 40 -112.44 25.95 89.80
N ILE A 41 -111.76 24.81 89.76
CA ILE A 41 -110.33 24.68 89.50
C ILE A 41 -110.03 24.60 87.99
N SER A 42 -111.00 24.85 87.12
CA SER A 42 -110.84 24.68 85.66
C SER A 42 -109.68 25.51 85.13
N HIS A 43 -109.50 26.76 85.60
CA HIS A 43 -108.37 27.61 85.23
C HIS A 43 -107.01 27.06 85.71
N LEU A 44 -106.97 26.37 86.86
CA LEU A 44 -105.74 25.72 87.33
C LEU A 44 -105.43 24.47 86.50
N VAL A 45 -106.45 23.70 86.12
CA VAL A 45 -106.31 22.53 85.24
C VAL A 45 -105.84 22.98 83.85
N GLU A 46 -106.47 23.99 83.25
CA GLU A 46 -106.06 24.60 81.99
C GLU A 46 -104.62 25.13 82.04
N GLY A 47 -104.23 25.79 83.15
CA GLY A 47 -102.86 26.25 83.35
C GLY A 47 -101.83 25.11 83.46
N ILE A 48 -102.19 24.00 84.11
CA ILE A 48 -101.36 22.80 84.20
C ILE A 48 -101.26 22.12 82.82
N GLU A 49 -102.36 22.02 82.08
CA GLU A 49 -102.37 21.46 80.72
C GLU A 49 -101.52 22.31 79.77
N ALA A 50 -101.63 23.64 79.84
CA ALA A 50 -100.80 24.56 79.06
C ALA A 50 -99.30 24.43 79.39
N LEU A 51 -98.96 24.31 80.68
CA LEU A 51 -97.56 24.08 81.11
C LEU A 51 -97.05 22.70 80.64
N GLN A 52 -97.87 21.66 80.71
CA GLN A 52 -97.52 20.32 80.21
C GLN A 52 -97.32 20.32 78.69
N GLU A 53 -98.13 21.08 77.96
CA GLU A 53 -97.97 21.29 76.51
C GLU A 53 -96.65 22.02 76.19
N GLU A 54 -96.34 23.09 76.92
CA GLU A 54 -95.10 23.84 76.76
C GLU A 54 -93.87 22.97 77.09
N MET A 55 -93.91 22.20 78.17
CA MET A 55 -92.85 21.25 78.51
C MET A 55 -92.68 20.18 77.41
N ARG A 56 -93.78 19.69 76.83
CA ARG A 56 -93.71 18.71 75.74
C ARG A 56 -93.11 19.32 74.48
N GLY A 57 -93.58 20.51 74.07
CA GLY A 57 -93.04 21.23 72.91
C GLY A 57 -91.56 21.61 73.08
N THR A 58 -91.15 21.98 74.30
CA THR A 58 -89.74 22.26 74.63
C THR A 58 -88.90 20.98 74.56
N ASN A 59 -89.39 19.87 75.11
CA ASN A 59 -88.72 18.58 75.07
C ASN A 59 -88.60 18.04 73.63
N GLU A 60 -89.65 18.18 72.82
CA GLU A 60 -89.63 17.85 71.39
C GLU A 60 -88.61 18.71 70.62
N SER A 61 -88.56 20.02 70.89
CA SER A 61 -87.58 20.93 70.29
C SER A 61 -86.14 20.57 70.68
N PHE A 62 -85.91 20.22 71.96
CA PHE A 62 -84.60 19.78 72.43
C PHE A 62 -84.18 18.45 71.80
N ASN A 63 -85.11 17.49 71.70
CA ASN A 63 -84.86 16.21 71.03
C ASN A 63 -84.57 16.42 69.54
N GLY A 64 -85.32 17.28 68.84
CA GLY A 64 -85.06 17.62 67.44
C GLY A 64 -83.71 18.31 67.23
N TYR A 65 -83.31 19.22 68.13
CA TYR A 65 -81.98 19.80 68.12
C TYR A 65 -80.89 18.74 68.35
N ASN A 66 -81.08 17.85 69.32
CA ASN A 66 -80.13 16.78 69.62
C ASN A 66 -79.97 15.80 68.46
N GLU A 67 -81.05 15.40 67.79
CA GLU A 67 -81.01 14.55 66.59
C GLU A 67 -80.27 15.23 65.43
N THR A 68 -80.55 16.52 65.20
CA THR A 68 -79.85 17.31 64.18
C THR A 68 -78.37 17.43 64.51
N PHE A 69 -78.03 17.74 65.76
CA PHE A 69 -76.65 17.82 66.22
C PHE A 69 -75.89 16.50 66.08
N LEU A 70 -76.50 15.37 66.43
CA LEU A 70 -75.89 14.05 66.23
C LEU A 70 -75.70 13.72 64.75
N THR A 71 -76.65 14.12 63.90
CA THR A 71 -76.54 13.98 62.44
C THR A 71 -75.40 14.83 61.88
N ASP A 72 -75.29 16.08 62.33
CA ASP A 72 -74.22 16.99 61.92
C ASP A 72 -72.84 16.51 62.40
N ILE A 73 -72.74 15.97 63.62
CA ILE A 73 -71.50 15.33 64.11
C ILE A 73 -71.16 14.11 63.26
N ALA A 74 -72.13 13.24 62.96
CA ALA A 74 -71.89 12.06 62.14
C ALA A 74 -71.41 12.45 60.73
N ARG A 75 -72.00 13.49 60.15
CA ARG A 75 -71.58 14.05 58.86
C ARG A 75 -70.18 14.64 58.93
N PHE A 76 -69.89 15.46 59.93
CA PHE A 76 -68.58 16.06 60.12
C PHE A 76 -67.49 14.99 60.30
N ASN A 77 -67.74 13.94 61.09
CA ASN A 77 -66.79 12.86 61.26
C ASN A 77 -66.56 12.09 59.95
N ALA A 78 -67.61 11.84 59.17
CA ALA A 78 -67.48 11.22 57.86
C ALA A 78 -66.65 12.10 56.90
N ASP A 79 -66.90 13.41 56.87
CA ASP A 79 -66.13 14.36 56.05
C ASP A 79 -64.64 14.42 56.49
N VAL A 80 -64.37 14.37 57.80
CA VAL A 80 -63.00 14.33 58.34
C VAL A 80 -62.29 13.03 57.98
N ASP A 81 -62.96 11.89 58.05
CA ASP A 81 -62.39 10.60 57.65
C ASP A 81 -62.09 10.56 56.14
N GLU A 82 -62.99 11.09 55.30
CA GLU A 82 -62.76 11.23 53.85
C GLU A 82 -61.57 12.15 53.55
N GLN A 83 -61.47 13.31 54.21
CA GLN A 83 -60.32 14.20 54.06
C GLN A 83 -59.01 13.55 54.51
N ARG A 84 -59.05 12.76 55.58
CA ARG A 84 -57.88 12.05 56.09
C ARG A 84 -57.43 10.96 55.11
N GLU A 85 -58.36 10.22 54.51
CA GLU A 85 -58.07 9.23 53.48
C GLU A 85 -57.46 9.90 52.23
N ALA A 86 -58.05 11.00 51.77
CA ALA A 86 -57.50 11.78 50.65
C ALA A 86 -56.07 12.30 50.94
N MET A 87 -55.78 12.74 52.17
CA MET A 87 -54.41 13.13 52.55
C MET A 87 -53.45 11.94 52.52
N TYR A 88 -53.87 10.74 52.95
CA TYR A 88 -53.02 9.55 52.87
C TYR A 88 -52.74 9.14 51.42
N GLU A 89 -53.73 9.26 50.53
CA GLU A 89 -53.55 9.01 49.11
C GLU A 89 -52.54 9.99 48.48
N VAL A 90 -52.69 11.29 48.76
CA VAL A 90 -51.75 12.32 48.27
C VAL A 90 -50.33 12.08 48.79
N VAL A 91 -50.18 11.72 50.06
CA VAL A 91 -48.85 11.38 50.63
C VAL A 91 -48.25 10.16 49.95
N THR A 92 -49.06 9.15 49.65
CA THR A 92 -48.61 7.93 48.94
C THR A 92 -48.12 8.28 47.55
N LEU A 93 -48.91 9.02 46.77
CA LEU A 93 -48.54 9.49 45.43
C LEU A 93 -47.28 10.36 45.45
N PHE A 94 -47.13 11.21 46.45
CA PHE A 94 -45.94 12.05 46.59
C PHE A 94 -44.68 11.23 46.89
N ASN A 95 -44.78 10.19 47.72
CA ASN A 95 -43.67 9.28 47.99
C ASN A 95 -43.29 8.49 46.74
N GLU A 96 -44.28 7.97 46.00
CA GLU A 96 -44.04 7.29 44.72
C GLU A 96 -43.35 8.21 43.70
N TYR A 97 -43.83 9.46 43.58
CA TYR A 97 -43.18 10.47 42.74
C TYR A 97 -41.73 10.75 43.20
N THR A 98 -41.51 10.85 44.51
CA THR A 98 -40.18 11.10 45.08
C THR A 98 -39.21 9.96 44.76
N ASP A 99 -39.66 8.71 44.85
CA ASP A 99 -38.84 7.54 44.52
C ASP A 99 -38.50 7.51 43.03
N VAL A 100 -39.46 7.78 42.16
CA VAL A 100 -39.23 7.88 40.69
C VAL A 100 -38.27 9.01 40.38
N PHE A 101 -38.45 10.17 41.00
CA PHE A 101 -37.57 11.33 40.83
C PHE A 101 -36.14 11.02 41.29
N ALA A 102 -35.99 10.38 42.46
CA ALA A 102 -34.67 9.99 42.97
C ALA A 102 -33.98 8.99 42.04
N ALA A 103 -34.71 8.00 41.51
CA ALA A 103 -34.19 7.06 40.54
C ALA A 103 -33.76 7.74 39.22
N ASP A 104 -34.54 8.68 38.70
CA ASP A 104 -34.18 9.44 37.50
C ASP A 104 -32.96 10.32 37.75
N VAL A 105 -32.87 10.99 38.90
CA VAL A 105 -31.69 11.78 39.28
C VAL A 105 -30.44 10.90 39.34
N VAL A 106 -30.50 9.72 39.97
CA VAL A 106 -29.38 8.78 40.00
C VAL A 106 -28.96 8.38 38.58
N LYS A 107 -29.92 8.04 37.71
CA LYS A 107 -29.65 7.67 36.32
C LYS A 107 -29.04 8.83 35.52
N LYS A 108 -29.46 10.07 35.77
CA LYS A 108 -28.93 11.26 35.09
C LYS A 108 -27.58 11.70 35.64
N GLN A 109 -27.29 11.42 36.90
CA GLN A 109 -25.99 11.66 37.54
C GLN A 109 -24.97 10.57 37.22
N ASP A 110 -25.44 9.39 36.81
CA ASP A 110 -24.57 8.33 36.33
C ASP A 110 -23.94 8.73 34.99
N VAL A 111 -22.72 9.24 35.09
CA VAL A 111 -21.88 9.63 33.95
C VAL A 111 -20.81 8.58 33.66
N SER A 112 -20.93 7.37 34.22
CA SER A 112 -19.92 6.31 34.07
C SER A 112 -19.71 5.96 32.60
N ASP A 113 -20.81 5.76 31.84
CA ASP A 113 -20.75 5.49 30.41
C ASP A 113 -20.04 6.61 29.62
N LEU A 114 -20.25 7.88 30.01
CA LEU A 114 -19.58 9.02 29.38
C LEU A 114 -18.09 9.04 29.71
N LEU A 115 -17.72 8.74 30.96
CA LEU A 115 -16.31 8.66 31.37
C LEU A 115 -15.59 7.51 30.68
N ASP A 116 -16.22 6.34 30.57
CA ASP A 116 -15.70 5.18 29.84
C ASP A 116 -15.52 5.51 28.35
N ALA A 117 -16.47 6.21 27.72
CA ALA A 117 -16.36 6.67 26.34
C ALA A 117 -15.21 7.68 26.15
N VAL A 118 -15.03 8.62 27.09
CA VAL A 118 -13.92 9.58 27.05
C VAL A 118 -12.56 8.88 27.23
N GLU A 119 -12.48 7.87 28.08
CA GLU A 119 -11.26 7.06 28.25
C GLU A 119 -10.95 6.25 26.99
N ALA A 120 -11.95 5.60 26.40
CA ALA A 120 -11.80 4.89 25.12
C ALA A 120 -11.29 5.83 24.02
N PHE A 121 -11.87 7.02 23.88
CA PHE A 121 -11.44 8.02 22.91
C PHE A 121 -10.00 8.50 23.15
N ARG A 122 -9.58 8.70 24.41
CA ARG A 122 -8.19 9.06 24.73
C ARG A 122 -7.21 7.95 24.38
N ASN A 123 -7.58 6.69 24.62
CA ASN A 123 -6.74 5.54 24.25
C ASN A 123 -6.61 5.42 22.72
N GLU A 124 -7.68 5.71 21.98
CA GLU A 124 -7.65 5.75 20.51
C GLU A 124 -6.74 6.86 19.97
N ILE A 125 -6.80 8.07 20.55
CA ILE A 125 -5.87 9.16 20.21
C ILE A 125 -4.41 8.74 20.47
N ALA A 126 -4.13 8.17 21.65
CA ALA A 126 -2.78 7.75 22.01
C ALA A 126 -2.25 6.62 21.10
N ALA A 127 -3.12 5.68 20.70
CA ALA A 127 -2.75 4.63 19.74
C ALA A 127 -2.46 5.22 18.35
N THR A 128 -3.24 6.22 17.93
CA THR A 128 -3.04 6.93 16.66
C THR A 128 -1.71 7.71 16.66
N GLU A 129 -1.41 8.42 17.75
CA GLU A 129 -0.13 9.14 17.93
C GLU A 129 1.06 8.17 17.83
N SER A 130 1.00 7.03 18.53
CA SER A 130 2.04 6.00 18.45
C SER A 130 2.23 5.46 17.03
N ALA A 131 1.15 5.29 16.26
CA ALA A 131 1.24 4.82 14.88
C ALA A 131 1.89 5.85 13.96
N PHE A 132 1.66 7.15 14.20
CA PHE A 132 2.33 8.22 13.47
C PHE A 132 3.83 8.30 13.82
N ASP A 133 4.19 8.14 15.09
CA ASP A 133 5.59 8.10 15.52
C ASP A 133 6.35 6.91 14.89
N ASP A 134 5.72 5.74 14.83
CA ASP A 134 6.28 4.57 14.17
C ASP A 134 6.48 4.82 12.67
N TYR A 135 5.48 5.40 11.99
CA TYR A 135 5.57 5.77 10.58
C TYR A 135 6.64 6.83 10.32
N GLU A 136 6.77 7.84 11.18
CA GLU A 136 7.82 8.86 11.09
C GLU A 136 9.21 8.23 11.20
N SER A 137 9.40 7.31 12.14
CA SER A 137 10.67 6.60 12.32
C SER A 137 11.01 5.71 11.11
N GLU A 138 10.02 4.99 10.57
CA GLU A 138 10.21 4.16 9.38
C GLU A 138 10.53 5.03 8.16
N PHE A 139 9.78 6.10 7.94
CA PHE A 139 10.02 7.06 6.87
C PHE A 139 11.41 7.69 6.97
N ALA A 140 11.85 8.10 8.17
CA ALA A 140 13.19 8.65 8.38
C ALA A 140 14.30 7.63 8.07
N SER A 141 14.07 6.35 8.42
CA SER A 141 14.98 5.25 8.09
C SER A 141 15.07 5.02 6.58
N ASP A 142 13.92 4.98 5.89
CA ASP A 142 13.86 4.79 4.43
C ASP A 142 14.53 5.94 3.68
N VAL A 143 14.26 7.19 4.11
CA VAL A 143 14.92 8.37 3.54
C VAL A 143 16.44 8.29 3.77
N ALA A 144 16.90 7.89 4.96
CA ALA A 144 18.32 7.72 5.23
C ALA A 144 18.96 6.63 4.34
N ALA A 145 18.25 5.51 4.13
CA ALA A 145 18.71 4.43 3.26
C ALA A 145 18.80 4.85 1.79
N ILE A 146 17.83 5.64 1.29
CA ILE A 146 17.84 6.17 -0.09
C ILE A 146 18.92 7.25 -0.25
N GLN A 147 19.12 8.09 0.77
CA GLN A 147 20.15 9.13 0.75
C GLN A 147 21.57 8.57 0.89
N ASP A 148 21.72 7.34 1.41
CA ASP A 148 23.01 6.67 1.51
C ASP A 148 23.49 6.18 0.13
N VAL A 149 24.05 7.11 -0.64
CA VAL A 149 24.70 6.86 -1.92
C VAL A 149 26.16 6.42 -1.78
N SER A 150 26.63 6.13 -0.56
CA SER A 150 28.04 5.79 -0.30
C SER A 150 28.48 4.55 -1.08
N GLY A 151 27.62 3.53 -1.18
CA GLY A 151 27.86 2.32 -1.98
C GLY A 151 28.00 2.62 -3.47
N LEU A 152 27.13 3.49 -4.02
CA LEU A 152 27.21 3.92 -5.42
C LEU A 152 28.49 4.71 -5.69
N LEU A 153 28.85 5.64 -4.81
CA LEU A 153 30.11 6.41 -4.93
C LEU A 153 31.34 5.51 -4.83
N ALA A 154 31.33 4.51 -3.94
CA ALA A 154 32.40 3.54 -3.84
C ALA A 154 32.54 2.71 -5.14
N ALA A 155 31.41 2.25 -5.71
CA ALA A 155 31.40 1.52 -6.98
C ALA A 155 31.93 2.38 -8.15
N ILE A 156 31.52 3.66 -8.22
CA ILE A 156 32.04 4.60 -9.23
C ILE A 156 33.55 4.78 -9.09
N ASN A 157 34.05 4.98 -7.88
CA ASN A 157 35.49 5.14 -7.64
C ASN A 157 36.28 3.87 -7.99
N MET A 158 35.73 2.69 -7.69
CA MET A 158 36.33 1.41 -8.07
C MET A 158 36.42 1.28 -9.60
N LEU A 159 35.32 1.57 -10.30
CA LEU A 159 35.28 1.54 -11.76
C LEU A 159 36.25 2.55 -12.39
N GLN A 160 36.34 3.76 -11.85
CA GLN A 160 37.33 4.76 -12.28
C GLN A 160 38.77 4.26 -12.10
N SER A 161 39.07 3.57 -11.00
CA SER A 161 40.38 2.98 -10.76
C SER A 161 40.68 1.83 -11.74
N GLU A 162 39.69 1.02 -12.10
CA GLU A 162 39.84 -0.05 -13.10
C GLU A 162 40.13 0.54 -14.49
N PHE A 163 39.41 1.60 -14.89
CA PHE A 163 39.69 2.30 -16.14
C PHE A 163 41.09 2.90 -16.19
N ALA A 164 41.54 3.53 -15.09
CA ALA A 164 42.89 4.08 -15.00
C ALA A 164 43.96 2.97 -15.11
N ALA A 165 43.74 1.82 -14.46
CA ALA A 165 44.65 0.68 -14.57
C ALA A 165 44.70 0.09 -15.99
N ALA A 166 43.54 0.00 -16.66
CA ALA A 166 43.47 -0.44 -18.05
C ALA A 166 44.18 0.54 -19.00
N GLU A 167 43.99 1.84 -18.82
CA GLU A 167 44.70 2.88 -19.57
C GLU A 167 46.22 2.74 -19.42
N ASP A 168 46.72 2.57 -18.19
CA ASP A 168 48.14 2.34 -17.90
C ASP A 168 48.68 1.08 -18.60
N GLU A 169 47.91 -0.02 -18.64
CA GLU A 169 48.31 -1.22 -19.39
C GLU A 169 48.37 -0.97 -20.90
N PHE A 170 47.38 -0.26 -21.46
CA PHE A 170 47.38 0.11 -22.88
C PHE A 170 48.60 0.97 -23.23
N ILE A 171 48.96 1.94 -22.39
CA ILE A 171 50.14 2.79 -22.57
C ILE A 171 51.42 1.93 -22.54
N LYS A 172 51.55 0.99 -21.59
CA LYS A 172 52.70 0.07 -21.51
C LYS A 172 52.78 -0.85 -22.72
N TYR A 173 51.65 -1.38 -23.17
CA TYR A 173 51.57 -2.20 -24.36
C TYR A 173 52.00 -1.41 -25.60
N ALA A 174 51.48 -0.19 -25.79
CA ALA A 174 51.84 0.67 -26.91
C ALA A 174 53.34 0.98 -26.94
N ALA A 175 53.94 1.34 -25.80
CA ALA A 175 55.39 1.59 -25.71
C ALA A 175 56.23 0.33 -25.96
N THR A 176 55.73 -0.85 -25.58
CA THR A 176 56.40 -2.13 -25.87
C THR A 176 56.28 -2.50 -27.34
N PHE A 177 55.12 -2.30 -27.93
CA PHE A 177 54.88 -2.51 -29.35
C PHE A 177 55.78 -1.62 -30.21
N GLU A 178 55.87 -0.33 -29.89
CA GLU A 178 56.78 0.62 -30.57
C GLU A 178 58.23 0.13 -30.53
N ARG A 179 58.74 -0.24 -29.34
CA ARG A 179 60.10 -0.78 -29.18
C ARG A 179 60.32 -2.06 -30.01
N ASN A 180 59.34 -2.95 -30.06
CA ASN A 180 59.44 -4.18 -30.83
C ASN A 180 59.47 -3.89 -32.34
N VAL A 181 58.69 -2.91 -32.80
CA VAL A 181 58.71 -2.45 -34.21
C VAL A 181 60.09 -1.85 -34.55
N ASP A 182 60.64 -1.02 -33.67
CA ASP A 182 61.99 -0.44 -33.88
C ASP A 182 63.06 -1.53 -33.91
N SER A 183 63.03 -2.48 -32.99
CA SER A 183 63.96 -3.61 -32.96
C SER A 183 63.82 -4.51 -34.20
N PHE A 184 62.59 -4.71 -34.68
CA PHE A 184 62.36 -5.43 -35.93
C PHE A 184 62.94 -4.68 -37.13
N HIS A 185 62.75 -3.36 -37.22
CA HIS A 185 63.34 -2.55 -38.28
C HIS A 185 64.88 -2.56 -38.25
N GLU A 186 65.49 -2.49 -37.07
CA GLU A 186 66.93 -2.62 -36.89
C GLU A 186 67.43 -3.99 -37.37
N SER A 187 66.78 -5.07 -36.94
CA SER A 187 67.10 -6.43 -37.39
C SER A 187 66.97 -6.60 -38.91
N VAL A 188 65.94 -6.01 -39.52
CA VAL A 188 65.77 -6.02 -40.99
C VAL A 188 66.87 -5.22 -41.68
N ALA A 189 67.30 -4.08 -41.12
CA ALA A 189 68.39 -3.28 -41.65
C ALA A 189 69.72 -4.05 -41.61
N GLU A 190 70.05 -4.68 -40.47
CA GLU A 190 71.22 -5.54 -40.32
C GLU A 190 71.22 -6.71 -41.32
N GLN A 191 70.07 -7.37 -41.52
CA GLN A 191 69.94 -8.44 -42.52
C GLN A 191 70.16 -7.91 -43.94
N ARG A 192 69.65 -6.72 -44.28
CA ARG A 192 69.87 -6.10 -45.60
C ARG A 192 71.33 -5.75 -45.82
N GLU A 193 72.01 -5.23 -44.81
CA GLU A 193 73.46 -4.95 -44.88
C GLU A 193 74.28 -6.23 -45.02
N ALA A 194 73.96 -7.27 -44.24
CA ALA A 194 74.62 -8.58 -44.35
C ALA A 194 74.41 -9.22 -45.73
N PHE A 195 73.20 -9.12 -46.29
CA PHE A 195 72.90 -9.60 -47.64
C PHE A 195 73.64 -8.79 -48.71
N ALA A 196 73.70 -7.47 -48.57
CA ALA A 196 74.49 -6.61 -49.46
C ALA A 196 75.98 -6.99 -49.43
N ALA A 197 76.56 -7.16 -48.24
CA ALA A 197 77.94 -7.59 -48.08
C ALA A 197 78.20 -8.98 -48.68
N ALA A 198 77.29 -9.94 -48.50
CA ALA A 198 77.38 -11.26 -49.12
C ALA A 198 77.28 -11.19 -50.65
N SER A 199 76.40 -10.32 -51.18
CA SER A 199 76.26 -10.08 -52.61
C SER A 199 77.52 -9.44 -53.19
N ASP A 200 78.13 -8.48 -52.49
CA ASP A 200 79.39 -7.84 -52.89
C ASP A 200 80.53 -8.85 -52.90
N ALA A 201 80.68 -9.65 -51.83
CA ALA A 201 81.68 -10.72 -51.75
C ALA A 201 81.49 -11.80 -52.83
N PHE A 202 80.25 -12.17 -53.16
CA PHE A 202 79.98 -13.10 -54.26
C PHE A 202 80.32 -12.48 -55.63
N SER A 203 80.10 -11.18 -55.79
CA SER A 203 80.45 -10.45 -57.01
C SER A 203 81.96 -10.38 -57.19
N GLU A 204 82.70 -10.08 -56.11
CA GLU A 204 84.17 -10.09 -56.06
C GLU A 204 84.72 -11.50 -56.34
N TYR A 205 84.21 -12.54 -55.68
CA TYR A 205 84.58 -13.94 -55.96
C TYR A 205 84.34 -14.31 -57.42
N ARG A 206 83.19 -13.91 -57.99
CA ARG A 206 82.86 -14.19 -59.39
C ARG A 206 83.82 -13.47 -60.35
N GLU A 207 84.18 -12.23 -60.05
CA GLU A 207 85.15 -11.47 -60.83
C GLU A 207 86.54 -12.11 -60.74
N GLU A 208 87.03 -12.42 -59.53
CA GLU A 208 88.32 -13.10 -59.34
C GLU A 208 88.36 -14.46 -60.04
N PHE A 209 87.35 -15.30 -59.84
CA PHE A 209 87.26 -16.62 -60.47
C PHE A 209 87.26 -16.51 -62.00
N ASN A 210 86.44 -15.63 -62.59
CA ASN A 210 86.32 -15.56 -64.05
C ASN A 210 87.45 -14.78 -64.72
N GLU A 211 87.87 -13.64 -64.15
CA GLU A 211 88.86 -12.76 -64.78
C GLU A 211 90.30 -13.16 -64.45
N VAL A 212 90.55 -13.75 -63.29
CA VAL A 212 91.90 -14.14 -62.86
C VAL A 212 92.10 -15.64 -63.04
N GLU A 213 91.32 -16.47 -62.34
CA GLU A 213 91.61 -17.91 -62.30
C GLU A 213 91.29 -18.63 -63.61
N VAL A 214 90.11 -18.40 -64.18
CA VAL A 214 89.72 -18.98 -65.47
C VAL A 214 90.61 -18.44 -66.59
N GLN A 215 90.95 -17.15 -66.56
CA GLN A 215 91.87 -16.59 -67.55
C GLN A 215 93.28 -17.18 -67.43
N ALA A 216 93.80 -17.36 -66.20
CA ALA A 216 95.08 -18.03 -65.98
C ALA A 216 95.07 -19.49 -66.46
N LEU A 217 93.96 -20.21 -66.25
CA LEU A 217 93.79 -21.57 -66.79
C LEU A 217 93.76 -21.55 -68.33
N LEU A 218 93.03 -20.61 -68.95
CA LEU A 218 93.00 -20.45 -70.40
C LEU A 218 94.40 -20.14 -70.95
N ASP A 219 95.15 -19.24 -70.31
CA ASP A 219 96.52 -18.89 -70.68
C ASP A 219 97.46 -20.10 -70.53
N ALA A 220 97.32 -20.88 -69.46
CA ALA A 220 98.08 -22.13 -69.26
C ALA A 220 97.75 -23.17 -70.33
N VAL A 221 96.49 -23.30 -70.74
CA VAL A 221 96.08 -24.17 -71.85
C VAL A 221 96.68 -23.70 -73.18
N VAL A 222 96.71 -22.38 -73.42
CA VAL A 222 97.35 -21.80 -74.62
C VAL A 222 98.85 -22.07 -74.61
N ALA A 223 99.53 -21.87 -73.48
CA ALA A 223 100.95 -22.15 -73.32
C ALA A 223 101.26 -23.64 -73.53
N PHE A 224 100.48 -24.53 -72.92
CA PHE A 224 100.63 -25.98 -73.10
C PHE A 224 100.38 -26.42 -74.56
N ARG A 225 99.42 -25.80 -75.26
CA ARG A 225 99.25 -26.03 -76.71
C ARG A 225 100.47 -25.58 -77.50
N ALA A 226 101.03 -24.41 -77.18
CA ALA A 226 102.25 -23.94 -77.83
C ALA A 226 103.44 -24.88 -77.54
N GLU A 227 103.55 -25.46 -76.35
CA GLU A 227 104.54 -26.49 -76.03
C GLU A 227 104.31 -27.76 -76.85
N ILE A 228 103.07 -28.24 -76.99
CA ILE A 228 102.75 -29.39 -77.85
C ILE A 228 103.12 -29.10 -79.31
N ASP A 229 102.77 -27.91 -79.81
CA ASP A 229 103.09 -27.50 -81.18
C ASP A 229 104.61 -27.44 -81.39
N ASN A 230 105.36 -26.89 -80.42
CA ASN A 230 106.82 -26.85 -80.44
C ASN A 230 107.44 -28.26 -80.37
N VAL A 231 106.98 -29.13 -79.46
CA VAL A 231 107.42 -30.54 -79.40
C VAL A 231 107.08 -31.26 -80.70
N SER A 232 105.92 -31.01 -81.30
CA SER A 232 105.57 -31.58 -82.60
C SER A 232 106.49 -31.07 -83.70
N GLU A 233 106.92 -29.81 -83.66
CA GLU A 233 107.88 -29.23 -84.60
C GLU A 233 109.30 -29.78 -84.38
N GLU A 234 109.73 -29.96 -83.13
CA GLU A 234 110.98 -30.64 -82.78
C GLU A 234 110.97 -32.12 -83.21
N PHE A 235 109.84 -32.80 -83.04
CA PHE A 235 109.67 -34.19 -83.47
C PHE A 235 109.69 -34.28 -85.00
N LYS A 236 109.02 -33.37 -85.71
CA LYS A 236 109.12 -33.24 -87.18
C LYS A 236 110.55 -32.95 -87.61
N THR A 237 111.24 -32.05 -86.92
CA THR A 237 112.65 -31.73 -87.23
C THR A 237 113.55 -32.93 -87.00
N THR A 238 113.32 -33.68 -85.92
CA THR A 238 114.04 -34.92 -85.61
C THR A 238 113.70 -36.02 -86.62
N GLU A 239 112.44 -36.15 -87.02
CA GLU A 239 111.96 -37.05 -88.07
C GLU A 239 112.59 -36.69 -89.42
N ASP A 240 112.64 -35.41 -89.80
CA ASP A 240 113.30 -34.93 -91.00
C ASP A 240 114.82 -35.18 -90.96
N THR A 241 115.44 -35.01 -89.78
CA THR A 241 116.86 -35.29 -89.56
C THR A 241 117.14 -36.78 -89.60
N PHE A 242 116.26 -37.61 -89.03
CA PHE A 242 116.34 -39.06 -89.06
C PHE A 242 116.05 -39.60 -90.46
N ALA A 243 115.07 -39.06 -91.17
CA ALA A 243 114.80 -39.35 -92.57
C ALA A 243 115.99 -38.94 -93.45
N THR A 244 116.68 -37.85 -93.12
CA THR A 244 117.94 -37.46 -93.78
C THR A 244 119.08 -38.40 -93.42
N PHE A 245 119.22 -38.81 -92.16
CA PHE A 245 120.21 -39.80 -91.72
C PHE A 245 119.97 -41.17 -92.35
N VAL A 246 118.74 -41.68 -92.39
CA VAL A 246 118.36 -42.93 -93.07
C VAL A 246 118.66 -42.82 -94.56
N ARG A 247 118.39 -41.66 -95.19
CA ARG A 247 118.72 -41.39 -96.60
C ARG A 247 120.24 -41.39 -96.84
N GLU A 248 121.04 -40.82 -95.95
CA GLU A 248 122.51 -40.80 -96.05
C GLU A 248 123.17 -42.14 -95.68
N PHE A 249 122.65 -42.86 -94.68
CA PHE A 249 123.27 -44.08 -94.13
C PHE A 249 122.87 -45.34 -94.90
N TYR A 250 121.63 -45.43 -95.38
CA TYR A 250 121.13 -46.62 -96.11
C TYR A 250 121.10 -46.46 -97.62
N GLY A 251 121.40 -45.27 -98.17
CA GLY A 251 121.59 -45.08 -99.61
C GLY A 251 120.44 -45.64 -100.44
N GLN A 252 119.20 -45.21 -100.17
CA GLN A 252 118.02 -45.71 -100.88
C GLN A 252 117.28 -44.57 -101.60
N THR A 253 117.24 -44.72 -102.93
CA THR A 253 116.28 -44.06 -103.82
C THR A 253 114.88 -44.61 -103.56
N ASP A 254 113.94 -43.68 -103.39
CA ASP A 254 112.48 -43.78 -103.57
C ASP A 254 111.90 -45.17 -103.89
N THR A 255 111.24 -45.79 -102.90
CA THR A 255 110.18 -46.80 -103.10
C THR A 255 109.24 -46.75 -101.90
N GLY A 256 107.98 -46.46 -102.15
CA GLY A 256 106.95 -46.42 -101.13
C GLY A 256 106.55 -47.78 -100.56
N ASP A 257 105.58 -47.65 -99.66
CA ASP A 257 104.54 -48.63 -99.30
C ASP A 257 104.87 -49.70 -98.25
N GLN A 258 104.09 -49.64 -97.17
CA GLN A 258 103.59 -50.73 -96.31
C GLN A 258 104.54 -51.63 -95.51
N LEU A 259 104.47 -51.48 -94.18
CA LEU A 259 104.45 -52.55 -93.14
C LEU A 259 103.68 -51.96 -91.94
N SER A 260 102.41 -52.26 -91.62
CA SER A 260 101.76 -53.53 -91.25
C SER A 260 102.33 -54.20 -89.97
N HIS A 261 101.69 -53.87 -88.85
CA HIS A 261 101.56 -54.61 -87.57
C HIS A 261 100.51 -53.82 -86.77
N LYS A 262 99.24 -54.19 -86.55
CA LYS A 262 98.54 -55.45 -86.24
C LYS A 262 98.89 -56.02 -84.86
N GLU A 263 97.86 -55.95 -83.98
CA GLU A 263 97.62 -56.72 -82.74
C GLU A 263 98.49 -56.29 -81.54
N ASP A 264 98.04 -56.10 -80.30
CA ASP A 264 96.90 -56.58 -79.50
C ASP A 264 96.75 -55.63 -78.29
N ASP A 265 95.56 -55.27 -77.82
CA ASP A 265 94.69 -56.00 -76.87
C ASP A 265 95.17 -55.97 -75.40
N LEU A 266 94.19 -55.76 -74.49
CA LEU A 266 94.16 -55.70 -73.01
C LEU A 266 93.46 -54.42 -72.52
N GLU A 267 92.13 -54.37 -72.44
CA GLU A 267 91.25 -54.96 -71.41
C GLU A 267 91.39 -54.39 -69.99
N SER A 268 90.21 -54.35 -69.34
CA SER A 268 89.89 -54.11 -67.93
C SER A 268 89.46 -52.66 -67.63
N LYS A 269 88.24 -52.35 -67.20
CA LYS A 269 87.13 -53.18 -66.67
C LYS A 269 85.93 -52.25 -66.43
N ARG A 270 84.70 -52.75 -66.71
CA ARG A 270 83.47 -52.73 -65.87
C ARG A 270 82.98 -51.40 -65.26
N GLU A 271 81.70 -51.06 -65.21
CA GLU A 271 80.40 -51.78 -65.22
C GLU A 271 79.33 -50.70 -65.60
N ASP A 272 78.35 -50.98 -66.47
CA ASP A 272 77.01 -51.49 -66.11
C ASP A 272 76.30 -50.54 -65.11
N GLY A 273 75.27 -49.78 -65.44
CA GLY A 273 73.98 -50.23 -65.97
C GLY A 273 72.88 -49.85 -64.95
N SER A 274 71.65 -49.65 -65.44
CA SER A 274 70.39 -49.57 -64.67
C SER A 274 69.96 -48.20 -64.11
N GLU A 275 69.10 -47.53 -64.89
CA GLU A 275 67.64 -47.49 -64.71
C GLU A 275 67.06 -47.39 -63.27
N ALA A 276 65.98 -46.60 -63.18
CA ALA A 276 64.96 -46.52 -62.13
C ALA A 276 65.16 -45.49 -60.98
N ALA A 277 64.34 -44.42 -61.03
CA ALA A 277 63.59 -43.99 -59.85
C ALA A 277 62.66 -45.16 -59.43
N PRO A 278 62.35 -45.42 -58.14
CA PRO A 278 61.77 -44.42 -57.22
C PRO A 278 62.04 -44.62 -55.71
N GLU A 279 61.39 -43.78 -54.91
CA GLU A 279 60.92 -43.96 -53.52
C GLU A 279 61.86 -43.80 -52.30
N GLU A 280 61.32 -43.09 -51.32
CA GLU A 280 61.78 -42.88 -49.94
C GLU A 280 61.95 -44.21 -49.17
N PRO A 281 62.69 -44.21 -48.04
CA PRO A 281 61.99 -44.35 -46.76
C PRO A 281 62.62 -43.57 -45.59
N ASP A 282 61.75 -42.90 -44.83
CA ASP A 282 61.37 -43.24 -43.45
C ASP A 282 62.47 -43.75 -42.47
N ALA A 283 62.72 -42.96 -41.40
CA ALA A 283 62.98 -43.42 -40.03
C ALA A 283 63.01 -42.24 -39.03
N GLU A 284 61.95 -42.17 -38.21
CA GLU A 284 61.66 -41.35 -37.01
C GLU A 284 62.67 -41.54 -35.83
N PRO A 285 62.48 -41.06 -34.56
CA PRO A 285 61.34 -40.35 -33.92
C PRO A 285 61.69 -39.25 -32.89
N GLU A 286 60.65 -38.54 -32.40
CA GLU A 286 60.23 -38.39 -30.97
C GLU A 286 59.20 -37.23 -30.87
N GLU A 287 57.91 -37.55 -30.72
CA GLU A 287 57.15 -37.48 -29.45
C GLU A 287 57.26 -36.12 -28.72
N SER A 288 56.22 -35.28 -28.66
CA SER A 288 55.11 -35.44 -27.71
C SER A 288 53.92 -34.51 -28.06
N GLY A 289 52.70 -35.05 -28.11
CA GLY A 289 51.42 -34.31 -28.26
C GLY A 289 50.87 -33.70 -26.95
N PRO A 290 49.56 -33.41 -26.81
CA PRO A 290 48.44 -33.64 -27.74
C PRO A 290 47.54 -32.40 -28.03
N PRO A 291 46.63 -32.49 -29.03
CA PRO A 291 45.48 -31.60 -29.21
C PRO A 291 44.16 -32.28 -28.80
N ALA A 292 43.26 -31.53 -28.17
CA ALA A 292 41.86 -31.89 -27.87
C ALA A 292 41.14 -30.58 -27.50
N GLU A 293 39.88 -30.30 -27.80
CA GLU A 293 38.77 -30.99 -28.43
C GLU A 293 37.71 -29.89 -28.68
N SER A 294 37.03 -29.93 -29.82
CA SER A 294 35.80 -29.16 -30.03
C SER A 294 34.64 -29.84 -29.31
N PRO A 295 33.74 -29.16 -28.60
CA PRO A 295 32.47 -29.77 -28.21
C PRO A 295 31.43 -29.57 -29.32
N ALA A 296 30.99 -30.70 -29.86
CA ALA A 296 29.74 -30.86 -30.57
C ALA A 296 28.57 -30.78 -29.56
N ILE A 297 27.51 -30.06 -29.94
CA ILE A 297 26.24 -30.02 -29.22
C ILE A 297 25.28 -30.95 -29.99
N GLU A 298 24.86 -32.03 -29.35
CA GLU A 298 23.66 -32.79 -29.73
C GLU A 298 22.76 -33.01 -28.49
N PRO A 299 21.44 -33.23 -28.68
CA PRO A 299 20.39 -32.88 -27.73
C PRO A 299 19.79 -34.09 -26.97
N SER A 300 18.74 -33.83 -26.16
CA SER A 300 17.68 -34.74 -25.65
C SER A 300 17.75 -35.08 -24.13
N PRO A 301 16.64 -35.40 -23.39
CA PRO A 301 15.24 -35.62 -23.81
C PRO A 301 14.10 -34.97 -22.97
N GLU A 302 12.92 -34.98 -23.61
CA GLU A 302 11.52 -34.97 -23.13
C GLU A 302 11.27 -35.99 -21.98
N ALA A 303 10.54 -35.65 -20.89
CA ALA A 303 9.08 -35.63 -20.67
C ALA A 303 8.49 -36.95 -20.12
N GLU A 304 7.76 -36.85 -19.00
CA GLU A 304 6.59 -37.65 -18.54
C GLU A 304 5.93 -36.77 -17.45
N ASP A 305 4.75 -36.16 -17.55
CA ASP A 305 3.40 -36.59 -17.93
C ASP A 305 2.77 -37.61 -16.97
N VAL A 306 1.52 -37.33 -16.53
CA VAL A 306 0.43 -38.23 -16.07
C VAL A 306 -0.46 -37.63 -14.94
N ASP A 307 -1.67 -37.25 -15.37
CA ASP A 307 -3.04 -37.50 -14.84
C ASP A 307 -3.59 -36.77 -13.58
N ASP A 308 -4.65 -35.95 -13.73
CA ASP A 308 -6.12 -36.23 -13.73
C ASP A 308 -6.69 -36.43 -12.29
N GLU A 309 -7.77 -35.81 -11.78
CA GLU A 309 -8.85 -34.94 -12.27
C GLU A 309 -9.57 -34.32 -11.00
N PRO A 310 -10.83 -33.80 -10.99
CA PRO A 310 -11.16 -32.40 -10.67
C PRO A 310 -11.99 -32.21 -9.38
N LEU A 311 -12.21 -30.95 -8.94
CA LEU A 311 -13.45 -30.59 -8.23
C LEU A 311 -13.84 -29.12 -8.46
N LYS A 312 -15.05 -28.99 -9.01
CA LYS A 312 -15.83 -27.78 -9.26
C LYS A 312 -16.16 -27.00 -8.00
N THR A 313 -16.38 -25.69 -8.21
CA THR A 313 -17.43 -24.77 -7.70
C THR A 313 -16.79 -23.52 -7.11
N ALA A 314 -17.27 -22.30 -7.34
CA ALA A 314 -18.17 -21.66 -8.29
C ALA A 314 -18.13 -20.16 -7.91
N ASP A 315 -18.21 -19.27 -8.90
CA ASP A 315 -18.61 -17.84 -8.81
C ASP A 315 -17.74 -16.92 -7.91
N ASP A 316 -17.27 -15.73 -8.30
CA ASP A 316 -17.83 -14.74 -9.21
C ASP A 316 -16.69 -13.94 -9.86
N GLU A 317 -16.77 -13.82 -11.19
CA GLU A 317 -16.25 -12.71 -11.99
C GLU A 317 -17.15 -11.46 -11.80
N PRO A 318 -16.77 -10.22 -12.23
CA PRO A 318 -15.81 -9.91 -13.32
C PRO A 318 -14.70 -8.90 -12.86
N GLU A 319 -13.47 -8.91 -13.38
CA GLU A 319 -12.99 -8.53 -14.74
C GLU A 319 -13.67 -7.23 -15.25
N ASP A 320 -13.01 -6.14 -15.60
CA ASP A 320 -11.70 -5.88 -16.21
C ASP A 320 -11.29 -4.43 -15.84
N ALA A 321 -10.03 -4.16 -15.47
CA ALA A 321 -8.90 -3.87 -16.37
C ALA A 321 -9.18 -2.64 -17.26
N GLU A 322 -8.42 -1.55 -17.20
CA GLU A 322 -7.00 -1.41 -17.58
C GLU A 322 -6.58 0.02 -17.15
N THR A 323 -5.52 0.18 -16.34
CA THR A 323 -4.18 0.66 -16.73
C THR A 323 -4.10 2.01 -17.47
N SER A 324 -3.24 2.89 -16.94
CA SER A 324 -2.09 3.48 -17.65
C SER A 324 -1.92 5.01 -17.51
N ALA A 325 -0.76 5.35 -16.96
CA ALA A 325 0.14 6.45 -17.35
C ALA A 325 -0.31 7.91 -17.26
N ASN A 326 0.51 8.66 -16.50
CA ASN A 326 0.81 10.07 -16.75
C ASN A 326 1.00 10.35 -18.25
N ASP A 327 0.22 11.26 -18.83
CA ASP A 327 0.70 12.11 -19.91
C ASP A 327 0.00 13.46 -19.90
N ASP A 328 0.84 14.50 -19.92
CA ASP A 328 0.53 15.91 -20.06
C ASP A 328 0.15 16.16 -21.52
N THR A 329 -1.14 16.07 -21.83
CA THR A 329 -1.67 16.58 -23.10
C THR A 329 -3.00 17.26 -22.85
N THR A 330 -3.05 18.54 -23.22
CA THR A 330 -4.28 19.31 -23.44
C THR A 330 -5.17 18.58 -24.45
N ILE A 331 -6.10 17.77 -23.95
CA ILE A 331 -7.16 17.17 -24.75
C ILE A 331 -8.38 18.07 -24.59
N ASP A 332 -8.74 18.69 -25.71
CA ASP A 332 -10.04 19.30 -25.98
C ASP A 332 -11.09 18.19 -25.95
N VAL A 333 -11.47 17.76 -24.73
CA VAL A 333 -12.50 16.75 -24.50
C VAL A 333 -13.83 17.43 -24.76
N GLU A 334 -14.50 17.03 -25.85
CA GLU A 334 -15.87 17.39 -26.15
C GLU A 334 -16.73 17.25 -24.88
N THR A 335 -17.10 18.38 -24.29
CA THR A 335 -18.07 18.51 -23.21
C THR A 335 -19.30 17.66 -23.56
N PRO A 336 -19.65 16.62 -22.78
CA PRO A 336 -20.90 15.90 -22.97
C PRO A 336 -22.03 16.92 -22.84
N GLY A 337 -22.80 17.15 -23.92
CA GLY A 337 -23.69 18.31 -24.08
C GLY A 337 -24.80 18.51 -23.04
N ASP A 338 -24.86 17.68 -21.99
CA ASP A 338 -25.85 17.72 -20.91
C ASP A 338 -25.22 17.81 -19.50
N MET A 339 -23.93 18.16 -19.40
CA MET A 339 -23.25 18.30 -18.10
C MET A 339 -22.56 19.66 -17.94
N VAL A 340 -22.64 20.20 -16.72
CA VAL A 340 -21.98 21.43 -16.28
C VAL A 340 -20.80 21.09 -15.37
N GLU A 341 -19.67 21.74 -15.59
CA GLU A 341 -18.46 21.58 -14.78
C GLU A 341 -18.54 22.46 -13.52
N CYS A 342 -18.25 21.88 -12.35
CA CYS A 342 -18.05 22.65 -11.13
C CYS A 342 -16.66 23.28 -11.15
N LEU A 343 -16.57 24.61 -11.08
CA LEU A 343 -15.31 25.35 -11.15
C LEU A 343 -14.45 25.24 -9.88
N VAL A 344 -14.99 24.63 -8.81
CA VAL A 344 -14.26 24.40 -7.56
C VAL A 344 -13.53 23.05 -7.60
N CYS A 345 -14.17 21.99 -8.10
CA CYS A 345 -13.60 20.64 -8.12
C CYS A 345 -13.23 20.10 -9.51
N GLY A 346 -13.64 20.77 -10.60
CA GLY A 346 -13.38 20.33 -11.98
C GLY A 346 -14.20 19.11 -12.42
N GLU A 347 -15.18 18.68 -11.62
CA GLU A 347 -16.03 17.53 -11.95
C GLU A 347 -17.31 17.95 -12.69
N TYR A 348 -17.81 17.06 -13.54
CA TYR A 348 -19.00 17.28 -14.36
C TYR A 348 -20.27 16.74 -13.69
N TYR A 349 -21.30 17.59 -13.64
CA TYR A 349 -22.58 17.29 -13.00
C TYR A 349 -23.74 17.58 -13.96
N GLN A 350 -24.87 16.87 -13.79
CA GLN A 350 -26.11 17.20 -14.51
C GLN A 350 -26.74 18.52 -14.01
N ALA A 351 -26.46 18.89 -12.76
CA ALA A 351 -26.79 20.19 -12.19
C ALA A 351 -25.91 20.44 -10.97
N ILE A 352 -25.37 21.65 -10.86
CA ILE A 352 -24.72 22.12 -9.63
C ILE A 352 -25.84 22.50 -8.67
N THR A 353 -25.94 21.76 -7.56
CA THR A 353 -26.98 21.94 -6.55
C THR A 353 -26.38 22.39 -5.23
N GLU A 354 -27.20 23.01 -4.37
CA GLU A 354 -26.78 23.50 -3.06
C GLU A 354 -26.12 22.42 -2.17
N PRO A 355 -26.60 21.15 -2.14
CA PRO A 355 -25.90 20.09 -1.41
C PRO A 355 -24.47 19.81 -1.88
N HIS A 356 -24.18 19.99 -3.16
CA HIS A 356 -22.81 19.86 -3.68
C HIS A 356 -21.96 21.07 -3.32
N LEU A 357 -22.48 22.30 -3.41
CA LEU A 357 -21.72 23.48 -3.00
C LEU A 357 -21.43 23.51 -1.49
N GLN A 358 -22.29 22.90 -0.67
CA GLN A 358 -22.03 22.69 0.75
C GLN A 358 -20.80 21.81 1.02
N THR A 359 -20.41 20.89 0.12
CA THR A 359 -19.16 20.14 0.28
C THR A 359 -17.92 21.00 0.03
N HIS A 360 -18.12 22.19 -0.53
CA HIS A 360 -17.09 23.20 -0.74
C HIS A 360 -17.23 24.38 0.23
N ASP A 361 -18.05 24.26 1.27
CA ASP A 361 -18.38 25.34 2.22
C ASP A 361 -18.91 26.61 1.55
N MET A 362 -19.60 26.47 0.41
CA MET A 362 -20.15 27.58 -0.36
C MET A 362 -21.66 27.46 -0.55
N THR A 363 -22.32 28.62 -0.61
CA THR A 363 -23.70 28.75 -1.07
C THR A 363 -23.77 29.00 -2.57
N ILE A 364 -24.93 28.80 -3.19
CA ILE A 364 -25.17 29.15 -4.61
C ILE A 364 -24.84 30.63 -4.88
N GLN A 365 -25.11 31.50 -3.91
CA GLN A 365 -24.87 32.93 -4.06
C GLN A 365 -23.38 33.26 -4.00
N GLU A 366 -22.63 32.70 -3.05
CA GLU A 366 -21.17 32.84 -2.99
C GLU A 366 -20.48 32.25 -4.22
N TYR A 367 -20.99 31.15 -4.75
CA TYR A 367 -20.49 30.55 -5.99
C TYR A 367 -20.68 31.47 -7.21
N ARG A 368 -21.81 32.19 -7.29
CA ARG A 368 -22.04 33.20 -8.34
C ARG A 368 -21.25 34.48 -8.12
N ASP A 369 -21.06 34.89 -6.88
CA ASP A 369 -20.26 36.08 -6.56
C ASP A 369 -18.77 35.86 -6.92
N GLU A 370 -18.25 34.65 -6.74
CA GLU A 370 -16.85 34.30 -7.04
C GLU A 370 -16.60 34.04 -8.53
N TYR A 371 -17.48 33.28 -9.19
CA TYR A 371 -17.26 32.81 -10.57
C TYR A 371 -18.08 33.56 -11.63
N GLY A 372 -18.97 34.46 -11.21
CA GLY A 372 -19.82 35.29 -12.07
C GLY A 372 -21.30 34.92 -12.00
N ASP A 373 -22.17 35.94 -12.08
CA ASP A 373 -23.63 35.77 -12.02
C ASP A 373 -24.19 34.88 -13.15
N ASP A 374 -23.46 34.80 -14.27
CA ASP A 374 -23.83 34.07 -15.48
C ASP A 374 -23.35 32.60 -15.50
N VAL A 375 -22.77 32.10 -14.41
CA VAL A 375 -22.29 30.70 -14.34
C VAL A 375 -23.46 29.72 -14.47
N GLN A 376 -23.34 28.80 -15.43
CA GLN A 376 -24.34 27.77 -15.72
C GLN A 376 -24.38 26.73 -14.61
N LEU A 377 -25.48 26.71 -13.85
CA LEU A 377 -25.73 25.69 -12.82
C LEU A 377 -26.49 24.47 -13.37
N ARG A 378 -26.96 24.55 -14.61
CA ARG A 378 -27.71 23.51 -15.34
C ARG A 378 -27.36 23.62 -16.82
N PRO A 379 -27.36 22.49 -17.57
CA PRO A 379 -27.19 22.53 -19.01
C PRO A 379 -28.31 23.34 -19.66
N ASP A 380 -27.97 24.05 -20.74
CA ASP A 380 -28.95 24.75 -21.56
C ASP A 380 -29.90 23.74 -22.19
N ASN A 381 -31.19 23.81 -21.85
CA ASN A 381 -32.22 23.01 -22.51
C ASN A 381 -32.40 23.53 -23.95
N THR A 382 -31.54 23.12 -24.88
CA THR A 382 -31.69 23.35 -26.33
C THR A 382 -32.31 22.17 -27.06
#